data_AF-A0A146MGE2-F1
#
_entry.id   AF-A0A146MGE2-F1
#
_cell.length_a   1.000
_cell.length_b   1.000
_cell.length_c   1.000
_cell.angle_alpha   90.00
_cell.angle_beta   90.00
_cell.angle_gamma   90.00
#
_symmetry.space_group_name_H-M   'P 1'
#
loop_
_entity.id
_entity.type
_entity.pdbx_description
1 polymer ?
#
loop_
_entity_poly.entity_id
_entity_poly.type
_entity_poly.pdbx_seq_one_letter_code
_entity_poly.pdbx_strand_id
1 'polypeptide(L)'
;MKKIVEWLLVLSLISAIWVSKLMGIITVQSDCGNIILNWLPFHILFIFGTVSVLIILYRTYSFNDCPEASTELMKLVNEAKRDLTYRGFVFES
;
A
#
# COMPACT_ATOMS: atom_id res chain seq x y z
N MET A 1 -11.56 -10.14 8.73
CA MET A 1 -10.95 -10.29 10.07
C MET A 1 -9.94 -11.44 10.14
N LYS A 2 -10.31 -12.69 9.79
CA LYS A 2 -9.42 -13.87 9.91
C LYS A 2 -8.02 -13.66 9.31
N LYS A 3 -7.93 -13.13 8.08
CA LYS A 3 -6.66 -12.86 7.40
C LYS A 3 -5.72 -11.92 8.18
N ILE A 4 -6.24 -10.89 8.85
CA ILE A 4 -5.41 -9.98 9.64
C ILE A 4 -4.82 -10.70 10.85
N VAL A 5 -5.62 -11.53 11.53
CA VAL A 5 -5.16 -12.35 12.67
C VAL A 5 -4.07 -13.32 12.24
N GLU A 6 -4.22 -13.96 11.08
CA GLU A 6 -3.19 -14.84 10.50
C GLU A 6 -1.87 -14.10 10.28
N TRP A 7 -1.91 -12.91 9.67
CA TRP A 7 -0.71 -12.09 9.46
C TRP A 7 -0.09 -11.59 10.76
N LEU A 8 -0.91 -11.22 11.76
CA LEU A 8 -0.43 -10.81 13.07
C LEU A 8 0.27 -11.96 13.81
N LEU A 9 -0.25 -13.19 13.71
CA LEU A 9 0.41 -14.37 14.28
C LEU A 9 1.77 -14.62 13.64
N VAL A 10 1.85 -14.58 12.30
CA VAL A 10 3.13 -14.73 11.57
C VAL A 10 4.12 -13.65 11.99
N LEU A 11 3.69 -12.39 12.04
CA LEU A 11 4.52 -11.26 12.47
C LEU A 11 5.02 -11.44 13.92
N SER A 12 4.15 -11.91 14.81
CA SER A 12 4.48 -12.15 16.23
C SER A 12 5.54 -13.25 16.40
N LEU A 13 5.49 -14.30 15.58
CA LEU A 13 6.50 -15.37 15.64
C LEU A 13 7.86 -14.87 15.13
N ILE A 14 7.88 -14.14 14.02
CA ILE A 14 9.11 -13.56 13.47
C ILE A 14 9.73 -12.57 14.46
N SER A 15 8.91 -11.70 15.06
CA SER A 15 9.39 -10.72 16.04
C SER A 15 9.91 -11.40 17.31
N ALA A 16 9.28 -12.48 17.79
CA ALA A 16 9.76 -13.24 18.93
C ALA A 16 11.15 -13.85 18.70
N ILE A 17 11.41 -14.39 17.50
CA ILE A 17 12.73 -14.92 17.13
C ILE A 17 13.77 -13.79 17.12
N TRP A 18 13.44 -12.65 16.52
CA TRP A 18 14.34 -11.51 16.45
C TRP A 18 14.65 -10.92 17.84
N VAL A 19 13.64 -10.76 18.70
CA VAL A 19 13.82 -10.32 20.09
C VAL A 19 14.67 -11.33 20.87
N SER A 20 14.47 -12.63 20.68
CA SER A 20 15.29 -13.67 21.33
C SER A 20 16.78 -13.56 20.95
N LYS A 21 17.07 -13.20 19.68
CA LYS A 21 18.44 -12.87 19.25
C LYS A 21 18.98 -11.62 19.96
N LEU A 22 18.17 -10.56 20.08
CA LEU A 22 18.60 -9.32 20.77
C LEU A 22 18.88 -9.56 22.26
N MET A 23 18.12 -10.43 22.91
CA MET A 23 18.32 -10.83 24.30
C MET A 23 19.53 -11.77 24.49
N GLY A 24 20.22 -12.15 23.41
CA GLY A 24 21.36 -13.07 23.46
C GLY A 24 20.99 -14.54 23.69
N ILE A 25 19.70 -14.88 23.66
CA ILE A 25 19.22 -16.28 23.77
C ILE A 25 19.66 -17.07 22.53
N ILE A 26 19.63 -16.42 21.36
CA ILE A 26 20.08 -16.98 20.09
C ILE A 26 21.35 -16.25 19.66
N THR A 27 22.47 -16.98 19.64
CA THR A 27 23.75 -16.45 19.18
C THR A 27 24.02 -16.85 17.73
N VAL A 28 24.39 -15.88 16.90
CA VAL A 28 24.78 -16.10 15.50
C VAL A 28 26.29 -15.93 15.39
N GLN A 29 26.97 -16.99 14.92
CA GLN A 29 28.45 -17.04 14.85
C GLN A 29 29.05 -16.22 13.71
N SER A 30 28.26 -15.90 12.67
CA SER A 30 28.76 -15.11 11.54
C SER A 30 28.67 -13.61 11.85
N ASP A 31 29.80 -12.90 11.75
CA ASP A 31 29.84 -11.44 11.97
C ASP A 31 28.90 -10.69 11.02
N CYS A 32 28.97 -11.02 9.73
CA CYS A 32 28.10 -10.43 8.71
C CYS A 32 26.61 -10.72 8.99
N GLY A 33 26.29 -11.96 9.34
CA GLY A 33 24.92 -12.35 9.69
C GLY A 33 24.43 -11.61 10.94
N ASN A 34 25.29 -11.45 11.94
CA ASN A 34 24.94 -10.73 13.17
C ASN A 34 24.61 -9.26 12.88
N ILE A 35 25.40 -8.58 12.04
CA ILE A 35 25.16 -7.19 11.64
C ILE A 35 23.81 -7.05 10.93
N ILE A 36 23.55 -7.90 9.93
CA ILE A 36 22.29 -7.87 9.16
C ILE A 36 21.10 -8.12 10.09
N LEU A 37 21.18 -9.14 10.96
CA LEU A 37 20.09 -9.47 11.88
C LEU A 37 19.86 -8.39 12.94
N ASN A 38 20.91 -7.67 13.35
CA ASN A 38 20.76 -6.59 14.32
C ASN A 38 19.89 -5.45 13.78
N TRP A 39 20.03 -5.15 12.49
CA TRP A 39 19.30 -4.10 11.79
C TRP A 39 18.11 -4.63 10.99
N LEU A 40 17.72 -5.89 11.18
CA LEU A 40 16.65 -6.56 10.43
C LEU A 40 15.37 -5.74 10.24
N PRO A 41 14.77 -5.10 11.27
CA PRO A 41 13.55 -4.32 11.08
C PRO A 41 13.72 -3.15 10.10
N PHE A 42 14.88 -2.50 10.09
CA PHE A 42 15.17 -1.40 9.18
C PHE A 42 15.34 -1.90 7.74
N HIS A 43 15.97 -3.05 7.55
CA HIS A 43 16.07 -3.69 6.24
C HIS A 43 14.70 -4.06 5.69
N ILE A 44 13.83 -4.65 6.53
CA ILE A 44 12.46 -4.99 6.15
C ILE A 44 11.69 -3.72 5.76
N LEU A 45 11.78 -2.65 6.56
CA LEU A 45 11.11 -1.39 6.28
C LEU A 45 11.59 -0.76 4.97
N PHE A 46 12.90 -0.77 4.71
CA PHE A 46 13.48 -0.25 3.49
C PHE A 46 13.03 -1.02 2.25
N ILE A 47 13.04 -2.35 2.31
CA ILE A 47 12.56 -3.22 1.22
C ILE A 47 11.07 -2.98 1.00
N PHE A 48 10.27 -2.99 2.06
CA PHE A 48 8.83 -2.76 1.98
C PHE A 48 8.51 -1.39 1.37
N GLY A 49 9.17 -0.33 1.83
CA GLY A 49 9.00 1.02 1.29
C GLY A 49 9.37 1.10 -0.19
N THR A 50 10.54 0.56 -0.56
CA THR A 50 11.02 0.56 -1.95
C THR A 50 10.06 -0.21 -2.88
N VAL A 51 9.66 -1.42 -2.50
CA VAL A 51 8.70 -2.23 -3.26
C VAL A 51 7.35 -1.51 -3.38
N SER A 52 6.85 -0.92 -2.30
CA SER A 52 5.59 -0.17 -2.32
C SER A 52 5.66 1.02 -3.29
N VAL A 53 6.72 1.81 -3.24
CA VAL A 53 6.94 2.94 -4.14
C VAL A 53 7.01 2.47 -5.59
N LEU A 54 7.79 1.42 -5.88
CA LEU A 54 7.89 0.86 -7.24
C LEU A 54 6.53 0.41 -7.78
N ILE A 55 5.73 -0.27 -6.96
CA ILE A 55 4.39 -0.71 -7.34
C ILE A 55 3.46 0.47 -7.58
N ILE A 56 3.48 1.48 -6.72
CA ILE A 56 2.66 2.69 -6.87
C ILE A 56 3.05 3.41 -8.16
N LEU A 57 4.34 3.67 -8.37
CA LEU A 57 4.85 4.32 -9.59
C LEU A 57 4.47 3.53 -10.85
N TYR A 58 4.66 2.20 -10.84
CA TYR A 58 4.31 1.34 -11.96
C TYR A 58 2.81 1.40 -12.26
N ARG A 59 1.95 1.34 -11.22
CA ARG A 59 0.51 1.41 -11.38
C ARG A 59 0.03 2.77 -11.83
N THR A 60 0.59 3.85 -11.30
CA THR A 60 0.27 5.22 -11.72
C THR A 60 0.71 5.45 -13.16
N TYR A 61 1.91 5.01 -13.54
CA TYR A 61 2.38 5.09 -14.92
C TYR A 61 1.54 4.24 -15.88
N SER A 62 1.12 3.06 -15.44
CA SER A 62 0.28 2.15 -16.23
C SER A 62 -1.21 2.47 -16.16
N PHE A 63 -1.64 3.36 -15.27
CA PHE A 63 -2.95 3.97 -15.27
C PHE A 63 -2.96 4.96 -16.43
N ASN A 64 -2.94 4.40 -17.63
CA ASN A 64 -3.04 5.11 -18.89
C ASN A 64 -4.31 5.96 -18.80
N ASP A 65 -4.15 7.28 -18.93
CA ASP A 65 -5.28 8.19 -19.00
C ASP A 65 -6.30 7.60 -19.98
N CYS A 66 -7.52 7.38 -19.50
CA CYS A 66 -8.63 6.93 -20.33
C CYS A 66 -9.44 8.18 -20.69
N PRO A 67 -9.04 8.97 -21.71
CA PRO A 67 -9.76 10.16 -22.12
C PRO A 67 -11.18 9.82 -22.62
N GLU A 68 -11.38 8.59 -23.07
CA GLU A 68 -12.70 8.08 -23.44
C GLU A 68 -13.63 8.00 -22.22
N ALA A 69 -13.17 7.43 -21.11
CA ALA A 69 -13.95 7.36 -19.88
C ALA A 69 -14.25 8.75 -19.30
N SER A 70 -13.31 9.69 -19.38
CA SER A 70 -13.58 11.07 -18.94
C SER A 70 -14.63 11.76 -19.82
N THR A 71 -14.57 11.56 -21.13
CA THR A 71 -15.54 12.12 -22.08
C THR A 71 -16.94 11.52 -21.87
N GLU A 72 -17.03 10.21 -21.67
CA GLU A 72 -18.30 9.53 -21.36
C GLU A 72 -18.89 10.01 -20.03
N LEU A 73 -18.06 10.09 -18.98
CA LEU A 73 -18.48 10.61 -17.68
C LEU A 73 -18.97 12.06 -17.79
N MET A 74 -18.26 12.93 -18.52
CA MET A 74 -18.68 14.32 -18.72
C MET A 74 -20.00 14.42 -19.50
N LYS A 75 -20.23 13.54 -20.49
CA LYS A 75 -21.51 13.48 -21.20
C LYS A 75 -22.66 13.13 -20.25
N LEU A 76 -22.49 12.12 -19.40
CA LEU A 76 -23.49 11.72 -18.39
C LEU A 76 -23.75 12.83 -17.37
N VAL A 77 -22.70 13.54 -16.92
CA VAL A 77 -22.85 14.70 -16.03
C VAL A 77 -23.67 15.81 -16.68
N ASN A 78 -23.43 16.10 -17.96
CA ASN A 78 -24.18 17.13 -18.69
C ASN A 78 -25.64 16.72 -18.92
N GLU A 79 -25.91 15.45 -19.20
CA GLU A 79 -27.27 14.92 -19.32
C GLU A 79 -28.03 14.99 -17.98
N ALA A 80 -27.38 14.59 -16.88
CA ALA A 80 -27.94 14.68 -15.54
C ALA A 80 -28.22 16.15 -15.13
N LYS A 81 -27.31 17.07 -15.44
CA LYS A 81 -27.53 18.52 -15.21
C LYS A 81 -28.75 19.02 -15.98
N ARG A 82 -28.92 18.62 -17.25
CA ARG A 82 -30.09 18.99 -18.05
C ARG A 82 -31.40 18.45 -17.47
N ASP A 83 -31.44 17.19 -17.04
CA ASP A 83 -32.63 16.61 -16.41
C ASP A 83 -32.98 17.34 -15.10
N LEU A 84 -31.97 17.65 -14.29
CA LEU A 84 -32.17 18.40 -13.05
C LEU A 84 -32.63 19.85 -13.31
N THR A 85 -32.09 20.52 -14.33
CA THR A 85 -32.60 21.84 -14.74
C THR A 85 -34.04 21.78 -15.23
N TYR A 86 -34.43 20.72 -15.96
CA TYR A 86 -35.84 20.49 -16.31
C TYR A 86 -36.72 20.30 -15.06
N ARG A 87 -36.17 19.69 -14.01
CA ARG A 87 -36.83 19.53 -12.69
C ARG A 87 -36.78 20.79 -11.81
N GLY A 88 -36.26 21.92 -12.31
CA GLY A 88 -36.23 23.20 -11.61
C GLY A 88 -35.00 23.46 -10.74
N PHE A 89 -33.96 22.62 -10.83
CA PHE A 89 -32.70 22.87 -10.13
C PHE A 89 -31.83 23.84 -10.92
N VAL A 90 -31.32 24.88 -10.25
CA VAL A 90 -30.36 25.83 -10.81
C VAL A 90 -28.97 25.46 -10.31
N PHE A 91 -28.03 25.30 -11.23
CA PHE A 91 -26.64 25.05 -10.91
C PHE A 91 -25.87 26.37 -11.01
N GLU A 92 -25.06 26.66 -9.99
CA GLU A 92 -24.07 27.74 -10.07
C GLU A 92 -22.97 27.33 -11.07
N SER A 93 -22.56 28.28 -11.92
CA SER A 93 -21.57 28.07 -12.97
C SER A 93 -20.15 27.97 -12.42
#